data_AF-A0A4R9JYC8-F1
#
_entry.id   AF-A0A4R9JYC8-F1
#
_cell.length_a   1.000
_cell.length_b   1.000
_cell.length_c   1.000
_cell.angle_alpha   90.00
_cell.angle_beta   90.00
_cell.angle_gamma   90.00
#
_symmetry.space_group_name_H-M   'P 1'
#
loop_
_entity.id
_entity.type
_entity.pdbx_description
1 polymer ?
#
loop_
_entity_poly.entity_id
_entity_poly.type
_entity_poly.pdbx_seq_one_letter_code
_entity_poly.pdbx_strand_id
1 'polypeptide(L)'
;WKSAILITSAFHMERSLLVFSNTGIKIHPWPTDYRSRVKILTIDDFIPSSQSLENTSIAWKERIGLFVYGFRESISTFLPLRIRYPWSKDWN
;
A
#
# COMPACT_ATOMS: atom_id res chain seq x y z
N TRP A 1 19.93 -6.89 -9.80
CA TRP A 1 19.19 -5.87 -10.58
C TRP A 1 19.37 -4.53 -9.91
N LYS A 2 19.66 -3.45 -10.65
CA LYS A 2 19.91 -2.11 -10.07
C LYS A 2 18.64 -1.23 -10.01
N SER A 3 17.66 -1.49 -10.88
CA SER A 3 16.39 -0.77 -10.91
C SER A 3 15.28 -1.61 -11.56
N ALA A 4 14.01 -1.35 -11.21
CA ALA A 4 12.84 -2.04 -11.76
C ALA A 4 11.63 -1.09 -11.89
N ILE A 5 10.72 -1.37 -12.82
CA ILE A 5 9.41 -0.71 -12.94
C ILE A 5 8.40 -1.54 -12.16
N LEU A 6 7.64 -0.90 -11.29
CA LEU A 6 6.60 -1.55 -10.48
C LEU A 6 5.22 -1.22 -11.05
N ILE A 7 4.57 -2.23 -11.63
CA ILE A 7 3.23 -2.14 -12.17
C ILE A 7 2.25 -2.79 -11.19
N THR A 8 1.29 -2.02 -10.70
CA THR A 8 0.20 -2.52 -9.85
C THR A 8 -0.97 -1.52 -9.89
N SER A 9 -2.11 -1.86 -9.29
CA SER A 9 -3.22 -0.92 -9.13
C SER A 9 -2.78 0.28 -8.29
N ALA A 10 -3.25 1.47 -8.68
CA ALA A 10 -2.99 2.73 -8.02
C ALA A 10 -3.41 2.71 -6.55
N PHE A 11 -4.45 1.93 -6.21
CA PHE A 11 -4.89 1.72 -4.83
C PHE A 11 -3.84 1.06 -3.95
N HIS A 12 -3.04 0.15 -4.51
CA HIS A 12 -2.04 -0.62 -3.77
C HIS A 12 -0.61 -0.07 -3.95
N MET A 13 -0.43 0.94 -4.79
CA MET A 13 0.89 1.44 -5.18
C MET A 13 1.68 1.93 -3.96
N GLU A 14 1.05 2.74 -3.09
CA GLU A 14 1.71 3.29 -1.90
C GLU A 14 2.26 2.19 -0.99
N ARG A 15 1.44 1.17 -0.70
CA ARG A 15 1.87 0.03 0.12
C ARG A 15 2.96 -0.79 -0.55
N SER A 16 2.87 -0.97 -1.87
CA SER A 16 3.87 -1.73 -2.63
C SER A 16 5.23 -1.01 -2.59
N LEU A 17 5.25 0.32 -2.73
CA LEU A 17 6.48 1.12 -2.62
C LEU A 17 7.15 0.98 -1.25
N LEU A 18 6.37 0.98 -0.16
CA LEU A 18 6.91 0.75 1.19
C LEU A 18 7.51 -0.66 1.35
N VAL A 19 6.90 -1.68 0.76
CA VAL A 19 7.46 -3.03 0.81
C VAL A 19 8.79 -3.07 0.05
N PHE A 20 8.86 -2.45 -1.13
CA PHE A 20 10.06 -2.46 -1.95
C PHE A 20 11.17 -1.51 -1.43
N SER A 21 10.86 -0.48 -0.64
CA SER A 21 11.90 0.42 -0.09
C SER A 21 12.95 -0.33 0.73
N ASN A 22 12.59 -1.46 1.33
CA ASN A 22 13.49 -2.27 2.16
C ASN A 22 14.33 -3.27 1.36
N THR A 23 14.16 -3.36 0.04
CA THR A 23 14.84 -4.36 -0.82
C THR A 23 16.14 -3.87 -1.44
N GLY A 24 16.46 -2.58 -1.31
CA GLY A 24 17.62 -1.95 -1.95
C GLY A 24 17.53 -1.81 -3.47
N ILE A 25 16.36 -2.12 -4.06
CA ILE A 25 16.10 -1.97 -5.50
C ILE A 25 15.54 -0.57 -5.76
N LYS A 26 16.09 0.14 -6.76
CA LYS A 26 15.50 1.40 -7.23
C LYS A 26 14.20 1.13 -7.99
N ILE A 27 13.05 1.45 -7.39
CA ILE A 27 11.74 1.24 -8.01
C ILE A 27 11.25 2.49 -8.73
N HIS A 28 10.72 2.30 -9.94
CA HIS A 28 9.98 3.29 -10.71
C HIS A 28 8.48 2.93 -10.68
N PRO A 29 7.63 3.69 -9.97
CA PRO A 29 6.20 3.38 -9.89
C PRO A 29 5.50 3.58 -11.23
N TRP A 30 4.63 2.64 -11.59
CA TRP A 30 3.76 2.72 -12.76
C TRP A 30 2.33 2.29 -12.39
N PRO A 31 1.53 3.20 -11.80
CA PRO A 31 0.23 2.85 -11.27
C PRO A 31 -0.79 2.64 -12.39
N THR A 32 -1.69 1.67 -12.20
CA THR A 32 -2.76 1.30 -13.12
C THR A 32 -4.11 1.29 -12.41
N ASP A 33 -5.24 1.08 -13.09
CA ASP A 33 -6.58 1.01 -12.45
C ASP A 33 -6.92 2.21 -11.53
N TYR A 34 -6.81 3.43 -12.06
CA TYR A 34 -7.26 4.63 -11.36
C TYR A 34 -8.79 4.64 -11.28
N ARG A 35 -9.34 4.40 -10.08
CA ARG A 35 -10.80 4.45 -9.86
C ARG A 35 -11.31 5.83 -9.46
N SER A 36 -10.43 6.78 -9.17
CA SER A 36 -10.80 8.20 -9.09
C SER A 36 -10.85 8.79 -10.50
N ARG A 37 -11.96 9.45 -10.84
CA ARG A 37 -12.11 10.18 -12.09
C ARG A 37 -12.25 11.66 -11.78
N VAL A 38 -11.63 12.51 -12.59
CA VAL A 38 -11.91 13.95 -12.57
C VAL A 38 -13.29 14.13 -13.22
N LYS A 39 -14.31 14.45 -12.40
CA LYS A 39 -15.66 14.73 -12.88
C LYS A 39 -16.23 15.97 -12.20
N ILE A 40 -17.16 16.64 -12.88
CA ILE A 40 -17.96 17.72 -12.32
C ILE A 40 -18.89 17.11 -11.27
N LEU A 41 -18.90 17.66 -10.06
CA LEU A 41 -19.77 17.20 -8.98
C LEU A 41 -21.23 17.52 -9.30
N THR A 42 -22.07 16.50 -9.30
CA THR A 42 -23.53 16.65 -9.41
C THR A 42 -24.20 16.23 -8.09
N ILE A 43 -25.49 16.56 -7.93
CA ILE A 43 -26.25 16.18 -6.71
C ILE A 43 -26.33 14.64 -6.58
N ASP A 44 -26.37 13.91 -7.69
CA ASP A 44 -26.38 12.44 -7.70
C ASP A 44 -25.10 11.81 -7.13
N ASP A 45 -23.99 12.55 -7.11
CA ASP A 45 -22.72 12.07 -6.56
C ASP A 45 -22.74 11.92 -5.03
N PHE A 46 -23.71 12.56 -4.38
CA PHE A 46 -23.95 12.41 -2.94
C PHE A 46 -24.82 11.20 -2.62
N ILE A 47 -25.42 10.55 -3.62
CA ILE A 47 -26.16 9.32 -3.43
C ILE A 47 -25.15 8.16 -3.36
N PRO A 48 -25.13 7.39 -2.26
CA PRO A 48 -24.19 6.29 -2.12
C PRO A 48 -24.48 5.20 -3.16
N SER A 49 -23.46 4.84 -3.94
CA SER A 49 -23.49 3.69 -4.84
C SER A 49 -22.73 2.51 -4.24
N SER A 50 -23.12 1.28 -4.61
CA SER A 50 -22.40 0.06 -4.21
C SER A 50 -20.92 0.14 -4.58
N GLN A 51 -20.59 0.66 -5.76
CA GLN A 51 -19.22 0.84 -6.21
C GLN A 51 -18.44 1.85 -5.37
N SER A 52 -19.08 2.95 -4.96
CA SER A 52 -18.47 3.96 -4.09
C SER A 52 -18.16 3.38 -2.70
N LEU A 53 -19.07 2.57 -2.15
CA LEU A 53 -18.88 1.88 -0.87
C LEU A 53 -17.75 0.84 -0.94
N GLU A 54 -17.70 0.05 -2.02
CA GLU A 54 -16.60 -0.90 -2.25
C GLU A 54 -15.24 -0.17 -2.32
N ASN A 55 -15.14 0.90 -3.11
CA ASN A 55 -13.91 1.70 -3.21
C ASN A 55 -13.51 2.30 -1.86
N THR A 56 -14.49 2.72 -1.06
CA THR A 56 -14.26 3.23 0.31
C THR A 56 -13.74 2.12 1.22
N SER A 57 -14.31 0.92 1.16
CA SER A 57 -13.84 -0.24 1.92
C SER A 57 -12.40 -0.62 1.58
N ILE A 58 -12.06 -0.65 0.28
CA ILE A 58 -10.69 -0.90 -0.20
C ILE A 58 -9.74 0.18 0.31
N ALA A 59 -10.13 1.46 0.20
CA ALA A 59 -9.31 2.58 0.67
C ALA A 59 -9.03 2.47 2.18
N TRP A 60 -10.03 2.13 2.99
CA TRP A 60 -9.86 1.89 4.43
C TRP A 60 -8.93 0.71 4.70
N LYS A 61 -9.10 -0.41 4.00
CA LYS A 61 -8.23 -1.59 4.14
C LYS A 61 -6.77 -1.25 3.87
N GLU A 62 -6.49 -0.48 2.82
CA GLU A 62 -5.14 -0.05 2.49
C GLU A 62 -4.59 0.96 3.51
N ARG A 63 -5.39 1.93 3.96
CA ARG A 63 -4.97 2.89 5.00
C ARG A 63 -4.63 2.20 6.31
N ILE A 64 -5.44 1.23 6.75
CA ILE A 64 -5.15 0.41 7.93
C ILE A 64 -3.89 -0.41 7.70
N GLY A 65 -3.72 -1.01 6.52
CA GLY A 65 -2.51 -1.75 6.17
C GLY A 65 -1.24 -0.90 6.25
N LEU A 66 -1.28 0.34 5.74
CA LEU A 66 -0.18 1.30 5.84
C LEU A 66 0.10 1.71 7.29
N PHE A 67 -0.95 1.98 8.08
CA PHE A 67 -0.83 2.31 9.49
C PHE A 67 -0.18 1.17 10.28
N VAL A 68 -0.68 -0.06 10.11
CA VAL A 68 -0.13 -1.25 10.78
C VAL A 68 1.32 -1.49 10.35
N TYR A 69 1.63 -1.31 9.06
CA TYR A 69 2.99 -1.46 8.56
C TYR A 69 3.95 -0.45 9.20
N GLY A 70 3.59 0.84 9.21
CA GLY A 70 4.39 1.88 9.85
C GLY A 70 4.53 1.69 11.36
N PHE A 71 3.45 1.33 12.03
CA PHE A 71 3.46 1.02 13.47
C PHE A 71 4.36 -0.19 13.78
N ARG A 72 4.28 -1.24 12.96
CA ARG A 72 5.17 -2.40 13.06
C ARG A 72 6.62 -2.00 12.87
N GLU A 73 6.99 -1.21 11.87
CA GLU A 73 8.39 -0.76 11.70
C GLU A 73 8.86 0.10 12.88
N SER A 74 8.00 0.98 13.40
CA SER A 74 8.30 1.79 14.59
C SER A 74 8.58 0.93 15.82
N ILE A 75 7.75 -0.07 16.10
CA ILE A 75 7.98 -1.00 17.22
C ILE A 75 9.17 -1.91 16.94
N SER A 76 9.32 -2.38 15.70
CA SER A 76 10.37 -3.33 15.31
C SER A 76 11.76 -2.73 15.47
N THR A 77 11.89 -1.40 15.48
CA THR A 77 13.14 -0.70 15.82
C THR A 77 13.64 -1.07 17.22
N PHE A 78 12.74 -1.45 18.12
CA PHE A 78 13.07 -1.89 19.48
C PHE A 78 13.00 -3.42 19.66
N LEU A 79 12.57 -4.17 18.64
CA LEU A 79 12.44 -5.63 18.72
C LEU A 79 13.59 -6.34 17.98
N PRO A 80 14.03 -7.51 18.50
CA PRO A 80 15.02 -8.34 17.81
C PRO A 80 14.52 -8.78 16.43
N LEU A 81 15.46 -8.99 15.49
CA LEU A 81 15.18 -9.40 14.10
C LEU A 81 14.20 -10.58 14.02
N ARG A 82 14.24 -11.50 15.00
CA ARG A 82 13.33 -12.66 15.13
C ARG A 82 11.84 -12.32 15.09
N ILE A 83 11.46 -11.19 15.67
CA ILE A 83 10.08 -10.73 15.68
C ILE A 83 9.77 -9.88 14.44
N ARG A 84 10.79 -9.22 13.87
CA ARG A 84 10.64 -8.40 12.65
C ARG A 84 10.35 -9.26 11.43
N TYR A 85 11.06 -10.37 11.22
CA TYR A 85 10.89 -11.21 10.02
C TYR A 85 10.61 -12.67 10.38
N PRO A 86 9.51 -13.01 11.06
CA PRO A 86 9.31 -14.35 11.66
C PRO A 86 9.39 -15.52 10.67
N TRP A 87 9.31 -15.23 9.37
CA TRP A 87 9.44 -16.14 8.23
C TRP A 87 10.86 -16.23 7.63
N SER A 88 11.82 -15.41 8.08
CA SER A 88 13.24 -15.52 7.73
C SER A 88 13.82 -16.81 8.31
N LYS A 89 14.68 -17.51 7.57
CA LYS A 89 15.32 -18.76 8.03
C LYS A 89 16.73 -18.55 8.56
N ASP A 90 17.17 -17.31 8.58
CA ASP A 90 18.54 -16.86 8.73
C ASP A 90 18.63 -16.02 10.01
N TRP A 91 18.60 -16.73 11.14
CA TRP A 91 18.64 -16.17 12.50
C TRP A 91 20.02 -16.23 13.16
N ASN A 92 21.00 -16.82 12.47
CA ASN A 92 22.33 -17.12 12.97
C ASN A 92 23.34 -16.06 12.55
#